data_AF-A0A3C0PH12-F1
#
_entry.id   AF-A0A3C0PH12-F1
#
_cell.length_a   1.000
_cell.length_b   1.000
_cell.length_c   1.000
_cell.angle_alpha   90.00
_cell.angle_beta   90.00
_cell.angle_gamma   90.00
#
_symmetry.space_group_name_H-M   'P 1'
#
loop_
_entity.id
_entity.type
_entity.pdbx_description
1 polymer ?
#
loop_
_entity_poly.entity_id
_entity_poly.type
_entity_poly.pdbx_seq_one_letter_code
_entity_poly.pdbx_strand_id
1 'polypeptide(L)'
;MKYWIKRIAGMLSTGAFFIGFFMSIDPVDPFNATIFIVALLKGAVGAIFFWALGFVIADIVIKGLVTGIHTDANDTVEGGLLQRIYSAQATATPGTHTAGNVPVLKINSIKKDKTGQND
;
A
#
# COMPACT_ATOMS: atom_id res chain seq x y z
N MET A 1 -15.84 5.48 1.71
CA MET A 1 -14.64 5.37 0.85
C MET A 1 -14.80 5.97 -0.55
N LYS A 2 -15.86 5.65 -1.30
CA LYS A 2 -16.07 6.17 -2.68
C LYS A 2 -16.04 7.72 -2.82
N TYR A 3 -16.46 8.45 -1.80
CA TYR A 3 -16.44 9.92 -1.79
C TYR A 3 -15.01 10.50 -1.79
N TRP A 4 -14.09 9.91 -1.02
CA TRP A 4 -12.70 10.38 -0.92
C TRP A 4 -11.92 10.16 -2.22
N ILE A 5 -12.17 9.04 -2.90
CA ILE A 5 -11.59 8.74 -4.22
C ILE A 5 -11.97 9.80 -5.24
N LYS A 6 -13.28 10.12 -5.33
CA LYS A 6 -13.78 11.15 -6.23
C LYS A 6 -13.15 12.51 -5.95
N ARG A 7 -12.94 12.83 -4.66
CA ARG A 7 -12.35 14.12 -4.24
C ARG A 7 -10.87 14.23 -4.62
N ILE A 8 -10.08 13.18 -4.41
CA ILE A 8 -8.65 13.15 -4.78
C ILE A 8 -8.48 13.21 -6.31
N ALA A 9 -9.26 12.42 -7.04
CA ALA A 9 -9.24 12.44 -8.51
C ALA A 9 -9.62 13.82 -9.06
N GLY A 10 -10.59 14.50 -8.44
CA GLY A 10 -10.97 15.87 -8.79
C GLY A 10 -9.87 16.91 -8.53
N MET A 11 -9.12 16.79 -7.44
CA MET A 11 -8.00 17.71 -7.17
C MET A 11 -6.87 17.51 -8.18
N LEU A 12 -6.54 16.25 -8.51
CA LEU A 12 -5.53 15.93 -9.53
C LEU A 12 -5.92 16.41 -10.92
N SER A 13 -7.18 16.22 -11.33
CA SER A 13 -7.65 16.68 -12.64
C SER A 13 -7.64 18.21 -12.77
N THR A 14 -8.00 18.91 -11.69
CA THR A 14 -7.96 20.37 -11.65
C THR A 14 -6.51 20.88 -11.78
N GLY A 15 -5.54 20.23 -11.12
CA GLY A 15 -4.14 20.57 -11.27
C GLY A 15 -3.63 20.36 -12.70
N ALA A 16 -3.93 19.20 -13.29
CA ALA A 16 -3.55 18.90 -14.68
C ALA A 16 -4.18 19.87 -15.69
N PHE A 17 -5.42 20.31 -15.46
CA PHE A 17 -6.07 21.35 -16.26
C PHE A 17 -5.23 22.63 -16.29
N PHE A 18 -4.92 23.18 -15.11
CA PHE A 18 -4.20 24.45 -15.01
C PHE A 18 -2.79 24.35 -15.59
N ILE A 19 -2.08 23.24 -15.35
CA ILE A 19 -0.75 23.02 -15.93
C ILE A 19 -0.83 23.01 -17.47
N GLY A 20 -1.75 22.22 -18.03
CA GLY A 20 -1.92 22.13 -19.48
C GLY A 20 -2.37 23.45 -20.11
N PHE A 21 -3.23 24.20 -19.42
CA PHE A 21 -3.71 25.51 -19.83
C PHE A 21 -2.58 26.54 -19.84
N PHE A 22 -1.86 26.71 -18.74
CA PHE A 22 -0.76 27.68 -18.63
C PHE A 22 0.41 27.35 -19.57
N MET A 23 0.71 26.07 -19.80
CA MET A 23 1.73 25.68 -20.78
C MET A 23 1.33 25.98 -22.23
N SER A 24 0.03 26.15 -22.51
CA SER A 24 -0.48 26.38 -23.87
C SER A 24 -0.80 27.85 -24.16
N ILE A 25 -0.71 28.74 -23.16
CA ILE A 25 -0.84 30.18 -23.36
C ILE A 25 0.47 30.71 -23.97
N ASP A 26 0.33 31.51 -25.02
CA ASP A 26 1.45 32.28 -25.57
C ASP A 26 1.73 33.48 -24.65
N PRO A 27 2.96 33.63 -24.11
CA PRO A 27 3.30 34.76 -23.26
C PRO A 27 3.33 36.11 -23.99
N VAL A 28 3.40 36.11 -25.33
CA VAL A 28 3.49 37.34 -26.13
C VAL A 28 2.12 37.96 -26.39
N ASP A 29 1.11 37.13 -26.66
CA ASP A 29 -0.28 37.56 -26.87
C ASP A 29 -1.27 36.61 -26.16
N PRO A 30 -1.40 36.74 -24.83
CA PRO A 30 -2.21 35.83 -24.02
C PRO A 30 -3.72 35.99 -24.26
N PHE A 31 -4.15 37.08 -24.89
CA PHE A 31 -5.55 37.41 -25.14
C PHE A 31 -6.01 37.11 -26.55
N ASN A 32 -5.16 36.47 -27.37
CA ASN A 32 -5.59 35.94 -28.65
C ASN A 32 -6.69 34.90 -28.44
N ALA A 33 -7.91 35.23 -28.84
CA ALA A 33 -9.10 34.41 -28.60
C ALA A 33 -8.94 32.97 -29.14
N THR A 34 -8.28 32.82 -30.29
CA THR A 34 -8.07 31.51 -30.92
C THR A 34 -7.15 30.64 -30.07
N ILE A 35 -6.00 31.18 -29.66
CA ILE A 35 -5.02 30.44 -28.85
C ILE A 35 -5.61 30.14 -27.48
N PHE A 36 -6.32 31.09 -26.88
CA PHE A 36 -6.98 30.93 -25.59
C PHE A 36 -8.01 29.79 -25.60
N ILE A 37 -8.89 29.76 -26.61
CA ILE A 37 -9.90 28.70 -26.75
C ILE A 37 -9.24 27.34 -26.95
N VAL A 38 -8.20 27.25 -27.78
CA VAL A 38 -7.45 26.01 -28.01
C VAL A 38 -6.76 25.54 -26.72
N ALA A 39 -6.13 26.45 -25.97
CA ALA A 39 -5.51 26.16 -24.69
C ALA A 39 -6.53 25.63 -23.67
N LEU A 40 -7.72 26.23 -23.62
CA LEU A 40 -8.81 25.80 -22.74
C LEU A 40 -9.30 24.39 -23.09
N LEU A 41 -9.53 24.11 -24.37
CA LEU A 41 -9.91 22.77 -24.85
C LEU A 41 -8.83 21.73 -24.54
N LYS A 42 -7.57 22.07 -24.81
CA LYS A 42 -6.43 21.17 -24.57
C LYS A 42 -6.26 20.86 -23.07
N GLY A 43 -6.39 21.87 -22.22
CA GLY A 43 -6.44 21.71 -20.77
C GLY A 43 -7.60 20.83 -20.32
N ALA A 44 -8.81 21.06 -20.86
CA ALA A 44 -10.00 20.28 -20.52
C ALA A 44 -9.88 18.79 -20.89
N VAL A 45 -9.36 18.49 -22.08
CA VAL A 45 -9.09 17.11 -22.50
C VAL A 45 -8.07 16.45 -21.57
N GLY A 46 -6.99 17.16 -21.23
CA GLY A 46 -6.00 16.68 -20.26
C GLY A 46 -6.59 16.41 -18.88
N ALA A 47 -7.47 17.29 -18.41
CA ALA A 47 -8.16 17.16 -17.13
C ALA A 47 -9.05 15.91 -17.08
N ILE A 48 -9.80 15.64 -18.15
CA ILE A 48 -10.66 14.45 -18.25
C ILE A 48 -9.82 13.18 -18.23
N PHE A 49 -8.72 13.16 -18.99
CA PHE A 49 -7.79 12.03 -18.99
C PHE A 49 -7.20 11.78 -17.60
N PHE A 50 -6.72 12.82 -16.92
CA PHE A 50 -6.17 12.71 -15.58
C PHE A 50 -7.22 12.36 -14.53
N TRP A 51 -8.47 12.79 -14.70
CA TRP A 51 -9.57 12.42 -13.84
C TRP A 51 -9.85 10.91 -13.92
N ALA A 52 -9.93 10.37 -15.14
CA ALA A 52 -10.14 8.95 -15.37
C ALA A 52 -8.96 8.11 -14.85
N LEU A 53 -7.73 8.50 -15.19
CA LEU A 53 -6.51 7.81 -14.74
C LEU A 53 -6.36 7.89 -13.21
N GLY A 54 -6.60 9.07 -12.62
CA GLY A 54 -6.55 9.30 -11.19
C GLY A 54 -7.56 8.44 -10.42
N PHE A 55 -8.73 8.17 -11.00
CA PHE A 55 -9.71 7.25 -10.42
C PHE A 55 -9.16 5.81 -10.32
N VAL A 56 -8.51 5.33 -11.37
CA VAL A 56 -7.90 3.99 -11.41
C VAL A 56 -6.74 3.88 -10.40
N ILE A 57 -5.83 4.86 -10.41
CA ILE A 57 -4.68 4.88 -9.49
C ILE A 57 -5.16 4.95 -8.04
N ALA A 58 -6.12 5.82 -7.72
CA ALA A 58 -6.64 5.96 -6.37
C ALA A 58 -7.31 4.67 -5.87
N ASP A 59 -8.02 3.93 -6.72
CA ASP A 59 -8.62 2.64 -6.37
C ASP A 59 -7.55 1.59 -6.02
N ILE A 60 -6.45 1.53 -6.80
CA ILE A 60 -5.32 0.61 -6.53
C ILE A 60 -4.61 0.98 -5.23
N VAL A 61 -4.27 2.26 -5.04
CA VAL A 61 -3.54 2.74 -3.86
C VAL A 61 -4.34 2.47 -2.59
N ILE A 62 -5.64 2.75 -2.58
CA ILE A 62 -6.49 2.52 -1.40
C ILE A 62 -6.64 1.04 -1.12
N LYS A 63 -6.86 0.20 -2.14
CA LYS A 63 -6.91 -1.26 -1.95
C LYS A 63 -5.59 -1.77 -1.36
N GLY A 64 -4.45 -1.33 -1.90
CA GLY A 64 -3.12 -1.69 -1.39
C GLY A 64 -2.90 -1.25 0.06
N LEU A 65 -3.31 -0.02 0.40
CA LEU A 65 -3.21 0.51 1.76
C LEU A 65 -4.06 -0.28 2.76
N VAL A 66 -5.31 -0.61 2.37
CA VAL A 66 -6.23 -1.37 3.22
C VAL A 66 -5.72 -2.80 3.46
N THR A 67 -5.20 -3.46 2.41
CA THR A 67 -4.62 -4.79 2.58
C THR A 67 -3.39 -4.77 3.49
N GLY A 68 -2.49 -3.79 3.32
CA GLY A 68 -1.29 -3.71 4.17
C GLY A 68 -1.60 -3.55 5.66
N ILE A 69 -2.61 -2.75 6.01
CA ILE A 69 -2.99 -2.53 7.42
C ILE A 69 -3.63 -3.78 8.05
N HIS A 70 -4.42 -4.54 7.28
CA HIS A 70 -5.13 -5.69 7.81
C HIS A 70 -4.27 -6.95 7.95
N THR A 71 -3.28 -7.15 7.08
CA THR A 71 -2.41 -8.33 7.15
C THR A 71 -1.54 -8.30 8.41
N ASP A 72 -0.95 -7.14 8.74
CA ASP A 72 -0.08 -7.02 9.92
C ASP A 72 -0.82 -7.21 11.25
N ALA A 73 -2.04 -6.69 11.38
CA ALA A 73 -2.79 -6.77 12.63
C ALA A 73 -3.29 -8.20 12.92
N ASN A 74 -3.78 -8.91 11.91
CA ASN A 74 -4.32 -10.26 12.09
C ASN A 74 -3.21 -11.31 12.21
N ASP A 75 -2.14 -11.21 11.42
CA ASP A 75 -1.03 -12.18 11.50
C ASP A 75 -0.32 -12.12 12.86
N THR A 76 -0.18 -10.92 13.44
CA THR A 76 0.46 -10.76 14.76
C THR A 76 -0.42 -11.34 15.88
N VAL A 77 -1.74 -11.24 15.76
CA VAL A 77 -2.69 -11.77 16.75
C VAL A 77 -2.82 -13.28 16.61
N GLU A 78 -2.96 -13.83 15.41
CA GLU A 78 -3.06 -15.27 15.18
C GLU A 78 -1.74 -15.98 15.50
N GLY A 79 -0.60 -15.44 15.07
CA GLY A 79 0.72 -15.96 15.44
C GLY A 79 0.96 -15.93 16.95
N GLY A 80 0.56 -14.84 17.61
CA GLY A 80 0.67 -14.69 19.07
C GLY A 80 -0.26 -15.61 19.86
N LEU A 81 -1.48 -15.86 19.38
CA LEU A 81 -2.44 -16.79 20.02
C LEU A 81 -1.99 -18.24 19.83
N LEU A 82 -1.57 -18.62 18.62
CA LEU A 82 -1.06 -19.97 18.35
C LEU A 82 0.19 -20.26 19.19
N GLN A 83 1.10 -19.30 19.33
CA GLN A 83 2.29 -19.45 20.17
C GLN A 83 1.94 -19.57 21.66
N ARG A 84 0.92 -18.86 22.15
CA ARG A 84 0.42 -18.97 23.53
C ARG A 84 -0.30 -20.28 23.79
N ILE A 85 -1.10 -20.78 22.84
CA ILE A 85 -1.77 -22.08 22.96
C ILE A 85 -0.72 -23.20 22.96
N TYR A 86 0.27 -23.15 22.08
CA TYR A 86 1.31 -24.18 21.99
C TYR A 86 2.20 -24.21 23.25
N SER A 87 2.58 -23.04 23.77
CA SER A 87 3.33 -22.94 25.03
C SER A 87 2.49 -23.37 26.24
N ALA A 88 1.20 -23.03 26.28
CA ALA A 88 0.30 -23.50 27.33
C ALA A 88 0.11 -25.02 27.28
N GLN A 89 0.01 -25.63 26.09
CA GLN A 89 -0.12 -27.08 25.92
C GLN A 89 1.18 -27.82 26.26
N ALA A 90 2.34 -27.23 25.94
CA ALA A 90 3.65 -27.73 26.35
C ALA A 90 3.86 -27.65 27.88
N THR A 91 3.28 -26.65 28.54
CA THR A 91 3.38 -26.46 29.99
C THR A 91 2.33 -27.28 30.77
N ALA A 92 1.20 -27.58 30.13
CA ALA A 92 0.11 -28.38 30.72
C ALA A 92 0.39 -29.90 30.76
N THR A 93 1.59 -30.35 30.37
CA THR A 93 1.99 -31.75 30.56
C THR A 93 3.14 -31.86 31.57
N PRO A 94 2.89 -31.71 32.89
CA PRO A 94 3.78 -32.25 33.90
C PRO A 94 3.59 -33.78 33.93
N GLY A 95 4.44 -34.47 33.18
CA GLY A 95 4.76 -35.89 33.30
C GLY A 95 3.62 -36.86 33.59
N THR A 96 3.07 -37.47 32.55
CA THR A 96 2.90 -38.94 32.41
C THR A 96 2.18 -39.21 31.10
N HIS A 97 2.90 -39.50 30.02
CA HIS A 97 2.50 -40.56 29.10
C HIS A 97 3.74 -41.18 28.47
N THR A 98 3.84 -42.48 28.74
CA THR A 98 4.85 -43.44 28.34
C THR A 98 5.07 -43.47 26.82
N ALA A 99 6.36 -43.54 26.46
CA ALA A 99 6.99 -44.03 25.24
C ALA A 99 6.18 -44.07 23.93
N GLY A 100 6.61 -43.26 22.95
CA GLY A 100 6.50 -43.60 21.53
C GLY A 100 5.68 -42.65 20.67
N ASN A 101 6.20 -41.44 20.39
CA ASN A 101 6.20 -40.82 19.06
C ASN A 101 6.53 -39.34 19.17
N VAL A 102 7.70 -38.97 18.66
CA VAL A 102 8.09 -37.58 18.41
C VAL A 102 7.90 -37.34 16.91
N PRO A 103 7.16 -36.31 16.46
CA PRO A 103 7.48 -35.64 15.23
C PRO A 103 8.48 -34.53 15.55
N VAL A 104 9.76 -34.86 15.42
CA VAL A 104 10.85 -33.89 15.30
C VAL A 104 10.63 -33.13 13.99
N LEU A 105 10.18 -31.87 14.07
CA LEU A 105 10.33 -30.95 12.94
C LEU A 105 11.70 -30.29 13.03
N LYS A 106 12.62 -30.83 12.22
CA LYS A 106 13.89 -30.19 11.83
C LYS A 106 13.57 -28.81 11.26
N ILE A 107 13.77 -27.76 12.05
CA ILE A 107 13.97 -26.43 11.51
C ILE A 107 15.47 -26.22 11.46
N ASN A 108 16.04 -26.57 10.30
CA ASN A 108 17.34 -26.06 9.91
C ASN A 108 17.25 -24.54 9.76
N SER A 109 18.38 -23.86 9.97
CA SER A 109 18.59 -22.39 9.99
C SER A 109 18.26 -21.81 11.36
N ILE A 110 19.17 -21.24 12.14
CA ILE A 110 20.19 -20.26 11.74
C ILE A 110 21.40 -20.43 12.68
N LYS A 111 22.54 -20.88 12.14
CA LYS A 111 23.84 -20.66 12.77
C LYS A 111 24.20 -19.19 12.52
N LYS A 112 24.08 -18.34 13.52
CA LYS A 112 24.73 -17.02 13.53
C LYS A 112 25.77 -17.05 14.65
N ASP A 113 26.90 -17.70 14.38
CA ASP A 113 28.12 -17.54 15.17
C ASP A 113 28.58 -16.09 15.00
N LYS A 114 28.35 -15.27 16.03
CA LYS A 114 29.20 -14.12 16.34
C LYS A 114 29.50 -14.18 17.84
N THR A 115 30.72 -13.76 18.16
CA THR A 115 31.36 -13.65 19.49
C THR A 115 31.70 -15.00 20.12
N GLY A 116 32.96 -15.46 20.27
CA GLY A 116 34.24 -14.77 20.41
C GLY A 116 34.66 -14.77 21.87
N GLN A 117 35.57 -15.67 22.28
CA GLN A 117 36.38 -15.49 23.51
C GLN A 117 37.52 -16.52 23.61
N ASN A 118 38.74 -15.98 23.68
CA ASN A 118 39.97 -16.40 24.38
C ASN A 118 40.03 -17.83 24.97
N ASP A 119 41.03 -18.61 24.56
CA ASP A 119 42.36 -18.65 25.20
C ASP A 119 43.42 -19.17 24.20
#